data_AF-A0A8K0XMU9-F1
#
_entry.id   AF-A0A8K0XMU9-F1
#
_cell.length_a   1.000
_cell.length_b   1.000
_cell.length_c   1.000
_cell.angle_alpha   90.00
_cell.angle_beta   90.00
_cell.angle_gamma   90.00
#
_symmetry.space_group_name_H-M   'P 1'
#
loop_
_entity.id
_entity.type
_entity.pdbx_description
1 polymer ?
#
loop_
_entity_poly.entity_id
_entity_poly.type
_entity_poly.pdbx_seq_one_letter_code
_entity_poly.pdbx_strand_id
1 'polypeptide(L)'
;MLRSVLANHSHASRTIASSSSKSIACLHTTAPVCVASEGRRQNRTARQRQQGSRKEIGVGQGRPHVVLGTRPGDEAKWTNCELAKIIITEAQVRAAPLPSLNLRDPVTPPQFANFGIGEKEKDLLFEVLPELSEEANTMVLGPSTNEGDTMSLQAMQEKYRSHVFSALVDLRNANADGIAFENRKRIIAAFSRPGKPNDSGLPEVQAAILTMRIRNVWDHLSKNRKDVIARRNLRQLVHQRAKILKYLKRIDRDRYDAVLGRLGLEAQSVEGELVV
;
A
#
# COMPACT_ATOMS: atom_id res chain seq x y z
N MET A 1 -21.98 54.92 40.71
CA MET A 1 -21.17 55.36 41.86
C MET A 1 -20.19 54.25 42.22
N LEU A 2 -18.89 54.58 42.22
CA LEU A 2 -17.74 53.82 42.76
C LEU A 2 -17.43 52.48 42.07
N ARG A 3 -16.22 52.12 41.63
CA ARG A 3 -14.84 52.64 41.70
C ARG A 3 -14.05 51.70 40.74
N SER A 4 -13.39 52.18 39.67
CA SER A 4 -12.01 52.70 39.62
C SER A 4 -10.89 51.63 39.50
N VAL A 5 -9.86 51.99 38.70
CA VAL A 5 -8.43 51.55 38.74
C VAL A 5 -8.12 50.28 37.93
N LEU A 6 -7.65 50.40 36.68
CA LEU A 6 -6.25 50.65 36.21
C LEU A 6 -5.35 49.41 36.13
N ALA A 7 -4.61 49.39 35.02
CA ALA A 7 -3.22 48.95 34.84
C ALA A 7 -2.91 47.47 34.50
N ASN A 8 -2.46 47.34 33.24
CA ASN A 8 -1.16 46.82 32.80
C ASN A 8 -0.79 45.32 32.92
N HIS A 9 -0.72 44.71 31.73
CA HIS A 9 0.44 44.05 31.11
C HIS A 9 1.47 43.36 32.01
N SER A 10 1.70 42.06 31.76
CA SER A 10 3.07 41.51 31.72
C SER A 10 3.08 40.07 31.18
N HIS A 11 3.76 39.88 30.05
CA HIS A 11 4.23 38.60 29.53
C HIS A 11 5.19 37.92 30.51
N ALA A 12 4.92 36.67 30.89
CA ALA A 12 5.85 35.84 31.64
C ALA A 12 6.82 35.11 30.69
N SER A 13 7.96 35.73 30.39
CA SER A 13 9.12 35.06 29.80
C SER A 13 9.81 34.22 30.88
N ARG A 14 9.90 32.90 30.66
CA ARG A 14 10.64 31.97 31.51
C ARG A 14 12.15 32.15 31.26
N THR A 15 12.84 32.78 32.20
CA THR A 15 14.30 32.77 32.27
C THR A 15 14.77 31.50 32.99
N ILE A 16 15.77 30.83 32.41
CA ILE A 16 16.47 29.69 32.99
C ILE A 16 17.50 30.28 33.96
N ALA A 17 17.26 30.16 35.27
CA ALA A 17 18.23 30.53 36.28
C ALA A 17 19.32 29.45 36.36
N SER A 18 20.54 29.78 35.96
CA SER A 18 21.75 29.04 36.31
C SER A 18 22.18 29.43 37.72
N SER A 19 21.90 28.58 38.72
CA SER A 19 22.44 28.72 40.06
C SER A 19 23.82 28.08 40.15
N SER A 20 24.86 28.86 39.87
CA SER A 20 26.23 28.58 40.33
C SER A 20 26.43 29.28 41.66
N SER A 21 26.07 28.62 42.75
CA SER A 21 26.44 29.03 44.11
C SER A 21 27.57 28.14 44.58
N LYS A 22 28.81 28.63 44.50
CA LYS A 22 29.95 28.02 45.21
C LYS A 22 29.73 28.25 46.71
N SER A 23 29.37 27.19 47.42
CA SER A 23 29.21 27.21 48.88
C SER A 23 30.55 27.44 49.57
N ILE A 24 30.57 28.45 50.43
CA ILE A 24 31.58 28.68 51.47
C ILE A 24 31.55 27.47 52.41
N ALA A 25 32.69 26.80 52.55
CA ALA A 25 32.86 25.66 53.45
C ALA A 25 32.91 26.14 54.90
N CYS A 26 31.91 25.78 55.70
CA CYS A 26 31.99 25.85 57.15
C CYS A 26 32.63 24.57 57.69
N LEU A 27 33.70 24.74 58.46
CA LEU A 27 34.40 23.70 59.21
C LEU A 27 33.48 23.20 60.34
N HIS A 28 32.90 22.02 60.19
CA HIS A 28 32.43 21.16 61.29
C HIS A 28 32.31 19.71 60.82
N THR A 29 32.70 18.81 61.71
CA THR A 29 32.86 17.36 61.52
C THR A 29 31.51 16.65 61.35
N THR A 30 30.94 16.67 60.14
CA THR A 30 29.88 15.73 59.71
C THR A 30 29.89 15.59 58.18
N ALA A 31 30.96 15.00 57.63
CA ALA A 31 31.10 14.81 56.18
C ALA A 31 31.12 13.35 55.66
N PRO A 32 30.40 12.34 56.21
CA PRO A 32 30.27 11.05 55.53
C PRO A 32 28.98 10.91 54.69
N VAL A 33 27.98 11.77 54.87
CA VAL A 33 26.65 11.58 54.26
C VAL A 33 26.58 12.07 52.81
N CYS A 34 27.30 13.14 52.46
CA CYS A 34 27.25 13.72 51.11
C CYS A 34 27.88 12.81 50.05
N VAL A 35 29.06 12.21 50.32
CA VAL A 35 29.76 11.33 49.36
C VAL A 35 28.95 10.06 49.05
N ALA A 36 28.29 9.49 50.07
CA ALA A 36 27.39 8.35 49.88
C ALA A 36 26.13 8.72 49.06
N SER A 37 25.63 9.95 49.18
CA SER A 37 24.48 10.43 48.42
C SER A 37 24.80 10.69 46.94
N GLU A 38 26.02 11.17 46.64
CA GLU A 38 26.51 11.36 45.27
C GLU A 38 26.74 10.02 44.56
N GLY A 39 27.35 9.04 45.23
CA GLY A 39 27.50 7.68 44.71
C GLY A 39 26.16 6.99 44.42
N ARG A 40 25.14 7.17 45.29
CA ARG A 40 23.78 6.66 45.03
C ARG A 40 23.11 7.34 43.84
N ARG A 41 23.29 8.65 43.66
CA ARG A 41 22.77 9.39 42.49
C ARG A 41 23.45 8.94 41.19
N GLN A 42 24.77 8.80 41.17
CA GLN A 42 25.54 8.34 40.01
C GLN A 42 25.19 6.89 39.64
N ASN A 43 25.03 6.01 40.63
CA ASN A 43 24.59 4.63 40.38
C ASN A 43 23.15 4.56 39.86
N ARG A 44 22.26 5.45 40.31
CA ARG A 44 20.88 5.53 39.81
C ARG A 44 20.86 5.99 38.35
N THR A 45 21.60 7.03 37.99
CA THR A 45 21.67 7.54 36.61
C THR A 45 22.39 6.55 35.68
N ALA A 46 23.45 5.89 36.14
CA ALA A 46 24.12 4.82 35.40
C ALA A 46 23.20 3.62 35.15
N ARG A 47 22.43 3.19 36.16
CA ARG A 47 21.43 2.11 36.02
C ARG A 47 20.30 2.52 35.07
N GLN A 48 19.86 3.77 35.10
CA GLN A 48 18.83 4.30 34.20
C GLN A 48 19.34 4.41 32.75
N ARG A 49 20.60 4.82 32.55
CA ARG A 49 21.30 4.79 31.26
C ARG A 49 21.50 3.36 30.74
N GLN A 50 21.94 2.43 31.59
CA GLN A 50 22.09 1.01 31.23
C GLN A 50 20.75 0.33 30.93
N GLN A 51 19.68 0.70 31.64
CA GLN A 51 18.32 0.21 31.33
C GLN A 51 17.78 0.82 30.03
N GLY A 52 18.06 2.10 29.76
CA GLY A 52 17.74 2.76 28.49
C GLY A 52 18.47 2.11 27.32
N SER A 53 19.80 1.94 27.44
CA SER A 53 20.60 1.30 26.40
C SER A 53 20.26 -0.17 26.19
N ARG A 54 19.98 -0.96 27.26
CA ARG A 54 19.46 -2.33 27.10
C ARG A 54 18.10 -2.37 26.40
N LYS A 55 17.21 -1.42 26.67
CA LYS A 55 15.91 -1.32 25.98
C LYS A 55 16.09 -0.95 24.51
N GLU A 56 16.99 -0.02 24.19
CA GLU A 56 17.21 0.41 22.80
C GLU A 56 17.93 -0.65 21.95
N ILE A 57 18.95 -1.32 22.51
CA ILE A 57 19.72 -2.36 21.81
C ILE A 57 18.86 -3.61 21.53
N GLY A 58 17.87 -3.94 22.37
CA GLY A 58 17.00 -5.10 22.20
C GLY A 58 15.70 -4.86 21.40
N VAL A 59 15.29 -3.61 21.17
CA VAL A 59 13.96 -3.29 20.61
C VAL A 59 13.96 -3.05 19.10
N GLY A 60 15.10 -2.67 18.50
CA GLY A 60 15.14 -2.23 17.10
C GLY A 60 15.66 -3.23 16.06
N GLN A 61 16.54 -4.17 16.44
CA GLN A 61 17.39 -4.88 15.47
C GLN A 61 16.81 -6.19 14.92
N GLY A 62 15.66 -6.67 15.43
CA GLY A 62 15.09 -7.96 15.01
C GLY A 62 13.56 -7.99 14.85
N ARG A 63 12.89 -6.84 15.02
CA ARG A 63 11.43 -6.76 14.85
C ARG A 63 11.08 -6.47 13.39
N PRO A 64 10.07 -7.15 12.81
CA PRO A 64 9.61 -6.81 11.48
C PRO A 64 8.99 -5.43 11.45
N HIS A 65 9.11 -4.75 10.31
CA HIS A 65 8.50 -3.44 10.09
C HIS A 65 6.97 -3.56 10.14
N VAL A 66 6.30 -2.68 10.88
CA VAL A 66 4.84 -2.77 11.10
C VAL A 66 4.02 -2.61 9.80
N VAL A 67 4.45 -1.70 8.93
CA VAL A 67 3.80 -1.46 7.62
C VAL A 67 4.05 -2.62 6.63
N LEU A 68 5.32 -2.88 6.31
CA LEU A 68 5.74 -3.86 5.30
C LEU A 68 5.63 -5.32 5.76
N GLY A 69 5.74 -5.57 7.06
CA GLY A 69 5.63 -6.89 7.69
C GLY A 69 6.89 -7.74 7.63
N THR A 70 7.95 -7.28 6.97
CA THR A 70 9.25 -7.96 6.83
C THR A 70 10.32 -7.30 7.69
N ARG A 71 11.38 -8.05 8.02
CA ARG A 71 12.57 -7.51 8.67
C ARG A 71 13.46 -6.81 7.64
N PRO A 72 14.27 -5.82 8.06
CA PRO A 72 15.28 -5.24 7.18
C PRO A 72 16.23 -6.34 6.68
N GLY A 73 16.36 -6.52 5.36
CA GLY A 73 17.16 -7.57 4.73
C GLY A 73 16.38 -8.79 4.23
N ASP A 74 15.15 -9.01 4.69
CA ASP A 74 14.31 -10.16 4.29
C ASP A 74 13.34 -9.80 3.14
N GLU A 75 13.80 -9.04 2.16
CA GLU A 75 12.98 -8.58 1.03
C GLU A 75 12.52 -9.74 0.13
N ALA A 76 13.31 -10.81 0.07
CA ALA A 76 12.98 -12.03 -0.66
C ALA A 76 11.66 -12.67 -0.21
N LYS A 77 11.23 -12.42 1.04
CA LYS A 77 9.94 -12.90 1.52
C LYS A 77 8.82 -12.29 0.70
N TRP A 78 8.84 -10.98 0.48
CA TRP A 78 7.80 -10.31 -0.30
C TRP A 78 7.77 -10.77 -1.74
N THR A 79 8.92 -10.84 -2.42
CA THR A 79 8.99 -11.22 -3.84
C THR A 79 8.47 -12.64 -4.08
N ASN A 80 8.68 -13.54 -3.12
CA ASN A 80 8.23 -14.92 -3.22
C ASN A 80 6.75 -15.13 -2.88
N CYS A 81 6.10 -14.13 -2.27
CA CYS A 81 4.72 -14.25 -1.83
C CYS A 81 3.73 -14.30 -2.99
N GLU A 82 2.66 -15.04 -2.76
CA GLU A 82 1.57 -15.19 -3.72
C GLU A 82 0.94 -13.82 -4.06
N LEU A 83 0.70 -12.98 -3.05
CA LEU A 83 0.14 -11.64 -3.26
C LEU A 83 1.01 -10.79 -4.19
N ALA A 84 2.34 -10.81 -4.02
CA ALA A 84 3.25 -10.03 -4.85
C ALA A 84 3.25 -10.47 -6.30
N LYS A 85 3.09 -11.77 -6.56
CA LYS A 85 3.00 -12.34 -7.90
C LYS A 85 1.69 -11.99 -8.61
N ILE A 86 0.60 -11.83 -7.86
CA ILE A 86 -0.73 -11.52 -8.39
C ILE A 86 -0.87 -10.04 -8.76
N ILE A 87 -0.28 -9.14 -7.96
CA ILE A 87 -0.38 -7.70 -8.15
C ILE A 87 0.35 -7.26 -9.42
N ILE A 88 -0.37 -6.54 -10.27
CA ILE A 88 0.17 -5.80 -11.40
C ILE A 88 0.93 -4.59 -10.88
N THR A 89 2.21 -4.49 -11.25
CA THR A 89 3.03 -3.30 -11.00
C THR A 89 3.07 -2.39 -12.21
N GLU A 90 3.23 -1.09 -11.99
CA GLU A 90 3.35 -0.11 -13.07
C GLU A 90 4.53 -0.42 -14.02
N ALA A 91 5.63 -0.94 -13.47
CA ALA A 91 6.78 -1.38 -14.26
C ALA A 91 6.43 -2.53 -15.23
N GLN A 92 5.64 -3.51 -14.80
CA GLN A 92 5.18 -4.60 -15.67
C GLN A 92 4.27 -4.09 -16.79
N VAL A 93 3.36 -3.17 -16.47
CA VAL A 93 2.45 -2.58 -17.45
C VAL A 93 3.21 -1.80 -18.52
N ARG A 94 4.25 -1.04 -18.13
CA ARG A 94 5.09 -0.28 -19.07
C ARG A 94 6.03 -1.16 -19.90
N ALA A 95 6.49 -2.29 -19.36
CA ALA A 95 7.40 -3.20 -20.04
C ALA A 95 6.73 -4.04 -21.14
N ALA A 96 5.40 -4.14 -21.14
CA ALA A 96 4.68 -4.92 -22.12
C ALA A 96 4.81 -4.34 -23.55
N PRO A 97 4.67 -5.15 -24.62
CA PRO A 97 4.70 -4.68 -26.01
C PRO A 97 3.60 -3.67 -26.31
N LEU A 98 3.90 -2.62 -27.09
CA LEU A 98 2.88 -1.64 -27.50
C LEU A 98 1.93 -2.26 -28.53
N PRO A 99 0.62 -1.96 -28.48
CA PRO A 99 -0.28 -2.32 -29.55
C PRO A 99 0.12 -1.57 -30.84
N SER A 100 0.25 -2.29 -31.95
CA SER A 100 0.58 -1.70 -33.25
C SER A 100 -0.65 -0.99 -33.82
N LEU A 101 -0.51 0.24 -34.31
CA LEU A 101 -1.57 0.92 -35.07
C LEU A 101 -1.48 0.66 -36.59
N ASN A 102 -0.51 -0.15 -37.01
CA ASN A 102 -0.34 -0.50 -38.41
C ASN A 102 -1.48 -1.44 -38.84
N LEU A 103 -2.28 -1.01 -39.81
CA LEU A 103 -3.37 -1.83 -40.35
C LEU A 103 -2.88 -3.09 -41.06
N ARG A 104 -1.59 -3.19 -41.39
CA ARG A 104 -0.99 -4.41 -41.95
C ARG A 104 -0.78 -5.49 -40.90
N ASP A 105 -0.48 -5.09 -39.67
CA ASP A 105 -0.20 -6.01 -38.57
C ASP A 105 -1.53 -6.61 -38.05
N PRO A 106 -1.51 -7.85 -37.51
CA PRO A 106 -2.68 -8.44 -36.87
C PRO A 106 -3.07 -7.64 -35.62
N VAL A 107 -4.36 -7.59 -35.31
CA VAL A 107 -4.84 -6.93 -34.09
C VAL A 107 -4.43 -7.77 -32.89
N THR A 108 -3.49 -7.27 -32.09
CA THR A 108 -3.07 -7.94 -30.86
C THR A 108 -3.82 -7.35 -29.66
N PRO A 109 -4.54 -8.16 -28.88
CA PRO A 109 -5.18 -7.69 -27.66
C PRO A 109 -4.13 -7.29 -26.61
N PRO A 110 -4.42 -6.29 -25.75
CA PRO A 110 -3.47 -5.86 -24.74
C PRO A 110 -3.29 -6.94 -23.67
N GLN A 111 -2.04 -7.13 -23.20
CA GLN A 111 -1.72 -8.08 -22.13
C GLN A 111 -2.51 -7.77 -20.85
N PHE A 112 -2.50 -6.52 -20.43
CA PHE A 112 -3.27 -6.02 -19.30
C PHE A 112 -4.36 -5.07 -19.84
N ALA A 113 -5.62 -5.44 -19.65
CA ALA A 113 -6.77 -4.63 -20.05
C ALA A 113 -7.36 -3.92 -18.84
N ASN A 114 -7.94 -2.75 -19.07
CA ASN A 114 -8.72 -1.99 -18.12
C ASN A 114 -10.19 -2.44 -18.13
N PHE A 115 -11.01 -1.85 -17.25
CA PHE A 115 -12.47 -2.04 -17.16
C PHE A 115 -12.92 -3.46 -16.80
N GLY A 116 -12.03 -4.28 -16.23
CA GLY A 116 -12.35 -5.64 -15.82
C GLY A 116 -12.56 -6.59 -16.99
N ILE A 117 -12.03 -6.29 -18.18
CA ILE A 117 -12.09 -7.17 -19.35
C ILE A 117 -11.16 -8.37 -19.11
N GLY A 118 -11.74 -9.56 -18.98
CA GLY A 118 -11.01 -10.82 -18.79
C GLY A 118 -10.57 -11.44 -20.12
N GLU A 119 -9.99 -12.63 -20.08
CA GLU A 119 -9.46 -13.31 -21.28
C GLU A 119 -10.59 -13.69 -22.24
N LYS A 120 -11.68 -14.27 -21.74
CA LYS A 120 -12.86 -14.62 -22.55
C LYS A 120 -13.46 -13.41 -23.24
N GLU A 121 -13.55 -12.28 -22.54
CA GLU A 121 -14.07 -11.05 -23.11
C GLU A 121 -13.11 -10.46 -24.15
N LYS A 122 -11.78 -10.61 -23.99
CA LYS A 122 -10.83 -10.19 -25.02
C LYS A 122 -11.04 -10.98 -26.32
N ASP A 123 -11.17 -12.30 -26.22
CA ASP A 123 -11.36 -13.15 -27.41
C ASP A 123 -12.63 -12.72 -28.16
N LEU A 124 -13.73 -12.51 -27.42
CA LEU A 124 -14.98 -12.00 -28.01
C LEU A 124 -14.83 -10.62 -28.65
N LEU A 125 -14.11 -9.69 -28.01
CA LEU A 125 -13.99 -8.30 -28.47
C LEU A 125 -13.03 -8.14 -29.67
N PHE A 126 -11.99 -8.96 -29.76
CA PHE A 126 -10.92 -8.80 -30.75
C PHE A 126 -10.96 -9.84 -31.89
N GLU A 127 -11.57 -11.01 -31.66
CA GLU A 127 -11.71 -12.05 -32.69
C GLU A 127 -13.12 -12.04 -33.28
N VAL A 128 -14.15 -12.14 -32.44
CA VAL A 128 -15.54 -12.35 -32.91
C VAL A 128 -16.24 -11.04 -33.31
N LEU A 129 -16.07 -9.98 -32.51
CA LEU A 129 -16.82 -8.74 -32.71
C LEU A 129 -16.54 -8.02 -34.04
N PRO A 130 -15.28 -7.94 -34.55
CA PRO A 130 -15.01 -7.28 -35.82
C PRO A 130 -15.74 -7.96 -36.99
N GLU A 131 -15.78 -9.30 -37.02
CA GLU A 131 -16.48 -10.07 -38.05
C GLU A 131 -17.99 -9.78 -38.04
N LEU A 132 -18.61 -9.82 -36.86
CA LEU A 132 -20.05 -9.51 -36.71
C LEU A 132 -20.37 -8.05 -37.08
N SER A 133 -19.45 -7.12 -36.78
CA SER A 133 -19.60 -5.70 -37.12
C SER A 133 -19.57 -5.49 -38.64
N GLU A 134 -18.69 -6.21 -39.34
CA GLU A 134 -18.64 -6.22 -40.81
C GLU A 134 -19.95 -6.74 -41.38
N GLU A 135 -20.41 -7.93 -40.96
CA GLU A 135 -21.66 -8.53 -41.41
C GLU A 135 -22.86 -7.60 -41.21
N ALA A 136 -22.99 -6.98 -40.03
CA ALA A 136 -24.08 -6.07 -39.72
C ALA A 136 -24.08 -4.81 -40.62
N ASN A 137 -22.91 -4.24 -40.91
CA ASN A 137 -22.80 -3.07 -41.78
C ASN A 137 -23.16 -3.38 -43.24
N THR A 138 -22.81 -4.57 -43.73
CA THR A 138 -23.20 -5.00 -45.09
C THR A 138 -24.72 -5.09 -45.26
N MET A 139 -25.44 -5.56 -44.24
CA MET A 139 -26.90 -5.68 -44.27
C MET A 139 -27.61 -4.32 -44.32
N VAL A 140 -27.06 -3.31 -43.64
CA VAL A 140 -27.66 -1.97 -43.55
C VAL A 140 -27.52 -1.19 -44.87
N LEU A 141 -26.42 -1.39 -45.61
CA LEU A 141 -26.11 -0.60 -46.80
C LEU A 141 -26.79 -1.09 -48.08
N GLY A 142 -27.41 -2.28 -48.08
CA GLY A 142 -28.05 -2.88 -49.25
C GLY A 142 -27.06 -3.20 -50.39
N PRO A 143 -27.47 -3.97 -51.41
CA PRO A 143 -26.58 -4.34 -52.51
C PRO A 143 -26.34 -3.12 -53.39
N SER A 144 -25.15 -2.52 -53.28
CA SER A 144 -24.70 -1.45 -54.18
C SER A 144 -23.79 -2.05 -55.26
N THR A 145 -23.84 -1.52 -56.48
CA THR A 145 -23.24 -2.12 -57.68
C THR A 145 -21.71 -2.24 -57.69
N ASN A 146 -21.02 -1.78 -56.62
CA ASN A 146 -19.57 -1.86 -56.42
C ASN A 146 -19.26 -2.55 -55.07
N GLU A 147 -19.70 -3.80 -54.91
CA GLU A 147 -19.54 -4.57 -53.66
C GLU A 147 -18.05 -4.78 -53.30
N GLY A 148 -17.17 -5.00 -54.28
CA GLY A 148 -15.75 -5.30 -54.01
C GLY A 148 -14.98 -4.18 -53.29
N ASP A 149 -15.10 -2.93 -53.76
CA ASP A 149 -14.36 -1.80 -53.19
C ASP A 149 -14.94 -1.36 -51.84
N THR A 150 -16.26 -1.47 -51.67
CA THR A 150 -16.95 -1.09 -50.42
C THR A 150 -16.65 -2.07 -49.29
N MET A 151 -16.58 -3.37 -49.57
CA MET A 151 -16.19 -4.40 -48.59
C MET A 151 -14.75 -4.23 -48.11
N SER A 152 -13.81 -3.97 -49.02
CA SER A 152 -12.40 -3.76 -48.64
C SER A 152 -12.22 -2.54 -47.74
N LEU A 153 -12.98 -1.46 -47.96
CA LEU A 153 -12.90 -0.25 -47.13
C LEU A 153 -13.53 -0.46 -45.75
N GLN A 154 -14.64 -1.19 -45.67
CA GLN A 154 -15.30 -1.48 -44.39
C GLN A 154 -14.45 -2.38 -43.51
N ALA A 155 -13.90 -3.46 -44.06
CA ALA A 155 -12.99 -4.34 -43.32
C ALA A 155 -11.75 -3.56 -42.81
N MET A 156 -11.23 -2.63 -43.61
CA MET A 156 -10.15 -1.76 -43.18
C MET A 156 -10.55 -0.82 -42.02
N GLN A 157 -11.78 -0.29 -42.05
CA GLN A 157 -12.32 0.55 -40.97
C GLN A 157 -12.53 -0.23 -39.68
N GLU A 158 -13.10 -1.44 -39.74
CA GLU A 158 -13.30 -2.29 -38.57
C GLU A 158 -11.96 -2.76 -37.97
N LYS A 159 -10.98 -3.09 -38.82
CA LYS A 159 -9.62 -3.39 -38.36
C LYS A 159 -8.97 -2.19 -37.66
N TYR A 160 -9.14 -0.99 -38.20
CA TYR A 160 -8.65 0.24 -37.55
C TYR A 160 -9.35 0.48 -36.20
N ARG A 161 -10.68 0.33 -36.13
CA ARG A 161 -11.45 0.43 -34.88
C ARG A 161 -10.95 -0.55 -33.84
N SER A 162 -10.65 -1.78 -34.24
CA SER A 162 -10.13 -2.84 -33.36
C SER A 162 -8.74 -2.50 -32.81
N HIS A 163 -7.84 -1.99 -33.65
CA HIS A 163 -6.52 -1.52 -33.21
C HIS A 163 -6.60 -0.34 -32.24
N VAL A 164 -7.44 0.66 -32.55
CA VAL A 164 -7.67 1.81 -31.65
C VAL A 164 -8.32 1.35 -30.34
N PHE A 165 -9.23 0.40 -30.40
CA PHE A 165 -9.89 -0.16 -29.21
C PHE A 165 -8.89 -0.91 -28.32
N SER A 166 -7.97 -1.69 -28.92
CA SER A 166 -6.87 -2.34 -28.20
C SER A 166 -6.04 -1.32 -27.42
N ALA A 167 -5.65 -0.22 -28.08
CA ALA A 167 -4.94 0.87 -27.44
C ALA A 167 -5.76 1.56 -26.34
N LEU A 168 -7.06 1.81 -26.55
CA LEU A 168 -7.93 2.46 -25.58
C LEU A 168 -8.10 1.63 -24.29
N VAL A 169 -8.22 0.31 -24.45
CA VAL A 169 -8.45 -0.63 -23.34
C VAL A 169 -7.17 -0.96 -22.57
N ASP A 170 -5.98 -0.72 -23.14
CA ASP A 170 -4.71 -1.00 -22.47
C ASP A 170 -4.64 -0.31 -21.08
N LEU A 171 -4.29 -1.11 -20.07
CA LEU A 171 -4.14 -0.64 -18.69
C LEU A 171 -3.08 0.46 -18.54
N ARG A 172 -2.15 0.61 -19.50
CA ARG A 172 -1.19 1.74 -19.55
C ARG A 172 -1.87 3.09 -19.51
N ASN A 173 -3.03 3.19 -20.14
CA ASN A 173 -3.79 4.43 -20.25
C ASN A 173 -4.68 4.67 -19.03
N ALA A 174 -4.77 3.70 -18.11
CA ALA A 174 -5.54 3.84 -16.89
C ALA A 174 -4.81 4.69 -15.83
N ASN A 175 -5.59 5.31 -14.96
CA ASN A 175 -5.07 5.97 -13.77
C ASN A 175 -4.66 4.94 -12.69
N ALA A 176 -4.06 5.43 -11.60
CA ALA A 176 -3.69 4.59 -10.46
C ALA A 176 -4.89 3.80 -9.88
N ASP A 177 -6.10 4.38 -9.93
CA ASP A 177 -7.32 3.72 -9.47
C ASP A 177 -7.75 2.55 -10.36
N GLY A 178 -7.53 2.64 -11.68
CA GLY A 178 -7.76 1.57 -12.64
C GLY A 178 -6.84 0.39 -12.41
N ILE A 179 -5.53 0.63 -12.22
CA ILE A 179 -4.58 -0.42 -11.83
C ILE A 179 -4.99 -1.03 -10.48
N ALA A 180 -5.40 -0.21 -9.52
CA ALA A 180 -5.88 -0.69 -8.23
C ALA A 180 -7.18 -1.50 -8.34
N PHE A 181 -8.05 -1.21 -9.31
CA PHE A 181 -9.27 -1.96 -9.58
C PHE A 181 -8.94 -3.36 -10.09
N GLU A 182 -8.08 -3.47 -11.11
CA GLU A 182 -7.63 -4.76 -11.63
C GLU A 182 -6.93 -5.60 -10.56
N ASN A 183 -6.05 -4.98 -9.77
CA ASN A 183 -5.39 -5.66 -8.66
C ASN A 183 -6.38 -6.19 -7.62
N ARG A 184 -7.43 -5.43 -7.28
CA ARG A 184 -8.48 -5.91 -6.38
C ARG A 184 -9.22 -7.11 -6.97
N LYS A 185 -9.60 -7.07 -8.25
CA LYS A 185 -10.28 -8.17 -8.94
C LYS A 185 -9.43 -9.45 -8.89
N ARG A 186 -8.14 -9.34 -9.21
CA ARG A 186 -7.18 -10.46 -9.15
C ARG A 186 -6.99 -11.01 -7.74
N ILE A 187 -6.88 -10.14 -6.74
CA ILE A 187 -6.78 -10.55 -5.33
C ILE A 187 -8.03 -11.31 -4.89
N ILE A 188 -9.23 -10.82 -5.25
CA ILE A 188 -10.49 -11.50 -4.92
C ILE A 188 -10.50 -12.90 -5.54
N ALA A 189 -10.13 -13.04 -6.82
CA ALA A 189 -10.09 -14.33 -7.49
C ALA A 189 -9.13 -15.33 -6.80
N ALA A 190 -7.93 -14.88 -6.41
CA ALA A 190 -6.91 -15.75 -5.83
C ALA A 190 -7.12 -16.08 -4.34
N PHE A 191 -7.60 -15.12 -3.54
CA PHE A 191 -7.77 -15.29 -2.09
C PHE A 191 -9.17 -15.78 -1.69
N SER A 192 -10.10 -15.87 -2.64
CA SER A 192 -11.42 -16.49 -2.41
C SER A 192 -11.30 -17.97 -2.05
N ARG A 193 -12.25 -18.47 -1.26
CA ARG A 193 -12.32 -19.89 -0.92
C ARG A 193 -13.02 -20.67 -2.05
N PRO A 194 -12.64 -21.94 -2.31
CA PRO A 194 -13.25 -22.73 -3.38
C PRO A 194 -14.77 -22.90 -3.21
N GLY A 195 -15.28 -22.96 -1.98
CA GLY A 195 -16.74 -23.04 -1.72
C GLY A 195 -17.48 -21.71 -1.79
N LYS A 196 -16.79 -20.56 -1.95
CA LYS A 196 -17.36 -19.22 -2.05
C LYS A 196 -16.51 -18.38 -3.04
N PRO A 197 -16.62 -18.64 -4.35
CA PRO A 197 -15.89 -17.87 -5.35
C PRO A 197 -16.34 -16.41 -5.31
N ASN A 198 -15.38 -15.49 -5.48
CA ASN A 198 -15.60 -14.04 -5.53
C ASN A 198 -16.16 -13.40 -4.25
N ASP A 199 -16.01 -14.05 -3.09
CA ASP A 199 -16.46 -13.50 -1.82
C ASP A 199 -15.47 -12.44 -1.28
N SER A 200 -15.83 -11.17 -1.45
CA SER A 200 -15.06 -10.03 -0.94
C SER A 200 -15.19 -9.81 0.57
N GLY A 201 -16.13 -10.50 1.23
CA GLY A 201 -16.39 -10.44 2.67
C GLY A 201 -15.41 -11.27 3.50
N LEU A 202 -14.60 -12.12 2.87
CA LEU A 202 -13.66 -13.00 3.56
C LEU A 202 -12.53 -12.22 4.25
N PRO A 203 -12.16 -12.57 5.50
CA PRO A 203 -11.10 -11.89 6.21
C PRO A 203 -9.74 -12.00 5.48
N GLU A 204 -9.49 -13.10 4.77
CA GLU A 204 -8.29 -13.30 3.95
C GLU A 204 -8.23 -12.30 2.79
N VAL A 205 -9.32 -12.20 2.04
CA VAL A 205 -9.45 -11.29 0.88
C VAL A 205 -9.34 -9.84 1.35
N GLN A 206 -10.02 -9.48 2.43
CA GLN A 206 -9.95 -8.13 3.00
C GLN A 206 -8.52 -7.78 3.47
N ALA A 207 -7.83 -8.71 4.14
CA ALA A 207 -6.44 -8.51 4.56
C ALA A 207 -5.49 -8.34 3.36
N ALA A 208 -5.71 -9.09 2.26
CA ALA A 208 -4.95 -8.96 1.03
C ALA A 208 -5.17 -7.59 0.34
N ILE A 209 -6.43 -7.16 0.21
CA ILE A 209 -6.77 -5.84 -0.35
C ILE A 209 -6.16 -4.71 0.49
N LEU A 210 -6.24 -4.79 1.82
CA LEU A 210 -5.62 -3.81 2.71
C LEU A 210 -4.10 -3.82 2.57
N THR A 211 -3.47 -4.97 2.41
CA THR A 211 -2.02 -5.07 2.22
C THR A 211 -1.56 -4.41 0.92
N MET A 212 -2.30 -4.59 -0.18
CA MET A 212 -2.07 -3.87 -1.43
C MET A 212 -2.20 -2.35 -1.23
N ARG A 213 -3.28 -1.89 -0.58
CA ARG A 213 -3.49 -0.44 -0.31
C ARG A 213 -2.38 0.15 0.56
N ILE A 214 -1.98 -0.56 1.62
CA ILE A 214 -0.90 -0.16 2.52
C ILE A 214 0.39 0.05 1.75
N ARG A 215 0.74 -0.86 0.82
CA ARG A 215 1.94 -0.71 -0.01
C ARG A 215 1.84 0.49 -0.96
N ASN A 216 0.71 0.68 -1.65
CA ASN A 216 0.53 1.84 -2.52
C ASN A 216 0.67 3.18 -1.76
N VAL A 217 0.09 3.27 -0.56
CA VAL A 217 0.20 4.48 0.29
C VAL A 217 1.62 4.64 0.83
N TRP A 218 2.30 3.54 1.18
CA TRP A 218 3.69 3.56 1.61
C TRP A 218 4.64 4.07 0.52
N ASP A 219 4.46 3.61 -0.72
CA ASP A 219 5.27 4.05 -1.87
C ASP A 219 5.02 5.54 -2.17
N HIS A 220 3.77 5.99 -2.05
CA HIS A 220 3.42 7.41 -2.16
C HIS A 220 4.12 8.25 -1.07
N LEU A 221 4.05 7.82 0.20
CA LEU A 221 4.67 8.53 1.33
C LEU A 221 6.20 8.53 1.27
N SER A 222 6.80 7.49 0.69
CA SER A 222 8.25 7.41 0.48
C SER A 222 8.73 8.54 -0.42
N LYS A 223 7.93 8.91 -1.43
CA LYS A 223 8.15 10.08 -2.30
C LYS A 223 7.71 11.39 -1.61
N ASN A 224 6.57 11.36 -0.91
CA ASN A 224 5.94 12.54 -0.30
C ASN A 224 5.99 12.51 1.24
N ARG A 225 7.17 12.76 1.80
CA ARG A 225 7.41 12.64 3.25
C ARG A 225 6.62 13.62 4.12
N LYS A 226 6.13 14.73 3.56
CA LYS A 226 5.43 15.80 4.30
C LYS A 226 3.91 15.63 4.37
N ASP A 227 3.34 14.62 3.70
CA ASP A 227 1.90 14.39 3.74
C ASP A 227 1.48 13.71 5.07
N VAL A 228 0.94 14.52 5.98
CA VAL A 228 0.48 14.09 7.30
C VAL A 228 -0.84 13.30 7.21
N ILE A 229 -1.71 13.64 6.26
CA ILE A 229 -3.03 13.02 6.11
C ILE A 229 -2.85 11.60 5.56
N ALA A 230 -2.03 11.42 4.52
CA ALA A 230 -1.71 10.10 4.00
C ALA A 230 -1.05 9.20 5.06
N ARG A 231 -0.19 9.75 5.94
CA ARG A 231 0.40 8.99 7.06
C ARG A 231 -0.65 8.55 8.08
N ARG A 232 -1.62 9.41 8.40
CA ARG A 232 -2.76 9.04 9.25
C ARG A 232 -3.57 7.91 8.61
N ASN A 233 -3.85 8.01 7.32
CA ASN A 233 -4.59 7.00 6.57
C ASN A 233 -3.82 5.66 6.56
N LEU A 234 -2.50 5.70 6.34
CA LEU A 234 -1.63 4.52 6.41
C LEU A 234 -1.76 3.83 7.77
N ARG A 235 -1.66 4.60 8.87
CA ARG A 235 -1.80 4.07 10.23
C ARG A 235 -3.16 3.42 10.46
N GLN A 236 -4.24 4.01 9.95
CA GLN A 236 -5.58 3.43 10.05
C GLN A 236 -5.69 2.11 9.28
N LEU A 237 -5.17 2.05 8.05
CA LEU A 237 -5.18 0.84 7.22
C LEU A 237 -4.42 -0.31 7.87
N VAL A 238 -3.24 -0.02 8.44
CA VAL A 238 -2.42 -1.02 9.16
C VAL A 238 -3.17 -1.59 10.36
N HIS A 239 -3.80 -0.74 11.18
CA HIS A 239 -4.61 -1.19 12.31
C HIS A 239 -5.82 -2.00 11.87
N GLN A 240 -6.50 -1.60 10.79
CA GLN A 240 -7.63 -2.34 10.23
C GLN A 240 -7.20 -3.73 9.76
N ARG A 241 -6.08 -3.85 9.04
CA ARG A 241 -5.51 -5.13 8.62
C ARG A 241 -5.21 -6.01 9.82
N ALA A 242 -4.55 -5.45 10.84
CA ALA A 242 -4.22 -6.20 12.05
C ALA A 242 -5.46 -6.68 12.81
N LYS A 243 -6.52 -5.86 12.88
CA LYS A 243 -7.80 -6.25 13.49
C LYS A 243 -8.42 -7.47 12.79
N ILE A 244 -8.44 -7.47 11.46
CA ILE A 244 -8.99 -8.57 10.64
C ILE A 244 -8.14 -9.84 10.83
N LEU A 245 -6.82 -9.71 10.80
CA LEU A 245 -5.92 -10.85 10.99
C LEU A 245 -5.99 -11.42 12.42
N LYS A 246 -6.11 -10.58 13.45
CA LYS A 246 -6.36 -11.02 14.84
C LYS A 246 -7.71 -11.73 14.98
N TYR A 247 -8.74 -11.25 14.28
CA TYR A 247 -10.04 -11.92 14.22
C TYR A 247 -9.93 -13.31 13.57
N LEU A 248 -9.23 -13.41 12.44
CA LEU A 248 -8.99 -14.69 11.76
C LEU A 248 -8.26 -15.67 12.69
N LYS A 249 -7.18 -15.22 13.34
CA LYS A 249 -6.42 -16.04 14.30
C LYS A 249 -7.29 -16.60 15.44
N ARG A 250 -8.25 -15.80 15.94
CA ARG A 250 -9.17 -16.22 17.01
C ARG A 250 -10.13 -17.32 16.55
N ILE A 251 -10.53 -17.29 15.28
CA ILE A 251 -11.44 -18.29 14.72
C ILE A 251 -10.69 -19.55 14.33
N ASP A 252 -9.59 -19.39 13.59
CA ASP A 252 -8.84 -20.49 13.00
C ASP A 252 -7.38 -20.06 12.83
N ARG A 253 -6.51 -20.73 13.59
CA ARG A 253 -5.08 -20.42 13.60
C ARG A 253 -4.36 -20.93 12.36
N ASP A 254 -4.75 -22.08 11.84
CA ASP A 254 -4.10 -22.68 10.67
C ASP A 254 -4.38 -21.83 9.43
N ARG A 255 -5.61 -21.33 9.29
CA ARG A 255 -5.96 -20.34 8.25
C ARG A 255 -5.17 -19.06 8.39
N TYR A 256 -5.00 -18.57 9.62
CA TYR A 256 -4.21 -17.37 9.88
C TYR A 256 -2.75 -17.54 9.44
N ASP A 257 -2.10 -18.63 9.82
CA ASP A 257 -0.69 -18.89 9.48
C ASP A 257 -0.49 -19.07 7.97
N ALA A 258 -1.43 -19.76 7.29
CA ALA A 258 -1.42 -19.91 5.84
C ALA A 258 -1.54 -18.55 5.12
N VAL A 259 -2.49 -17.70 5.55
CA VAL A 259 -2.72 -16.38 4.95
C VAL A 259 -1.54 -15.45 5.20
N LEU A 260 -0.94 -15.51 6.38
CA LEU A 260 0.24 -14.73 6.72
C LEU A 260 1.41 -15.03 5.76
N GLY A 261 1.62 -16.31 5.43
CA GLY A 261 2.58 -16.75 4.42
C GLY A 261 2.26 -16.22 3.02
N ARG A 262 1.00 -16.30 2.59
CA ARG A 262 0.54 -15.79 1.27
C ARG A 262 0.70 -14.28 1.12
N LEU A 263 0.54 -13.52 2.21
CA LEU A 263 0.68 -12.06 2.25
C LEU A 263 2.13 -11.58 2.42
N GLY A 264 3.03 -12.45 2.87
CA GLY A 264 4.43 -12.10 3.16
C GLY A 264 4.63 -11.32 4.45
N LEU A 265 3.75 -11.52 5.42
CA LEU A 265 3.82 -10.85 6.71
C LEU A 265 4.48 -11.76 7.76
N GLU A 266 4.98 -11.17 8.83
CA GLU A 266 5.39 -11.90 10.03
C GLU A 266 4.36 -11.73 11.14
N ALA A 267 4.17 -12.76 11.97
CA ALA A 267 3.17 -12.74 13.03
C ALA A 267 3.43 -11.60 14.01
N GLN A 268 4.70 -11.33 14.30
CA GLN A 268 5.14 -10.22 15.17
C GLN A 268 4.72 -8.84 14.64
N SER A 269 4.59 -8.68 13.32
CA SER A 269 4.13 -7.42 12.70
C SER A 269 2.64 -7.14 12.92
N VAL A 270 1.88 -8.17 13.32
CA VAL A 270 0.43 -8.11 13.54
C VAL A 270 0.09 -8.15 15.04
N GLU A 271 0.83 -8.94 15.82
CA GLU A 271 0.44 -9.33 17.18
C GLU A 271 0.93 -8.40 18.30
N GLY A 272 1.75 -7.40 17.97
CA GLY A 272 2.29 -6.45 18.94
C GLY A 272 1.52 -5.12 19.10
N GLU A 273 2.16 -4.20 19.81
CA GLU A 273 1.86 -2.77 19.76
C GLU A 273 2.28 -2.24 18.38
N LEU A 274 1.33 -1.66 17.66
CA LEU A 274 1.54 -1.19 16.29
C LEU A 274 1.87 0.30 16.33
N VAL A 275 3.17 0.58 16.24
CA VAL A 275 3.68 1.96 16.14
C VAL A 275 4.07 2.22 14.69
N VAL A 276 3.35 3.14 14.04
CA VAL A 276 3.54 3.57 12.64
C VAL A 276 3.87 5.05 12.58
#